data_AF-A0A841TUF0-F1
#
_entry.id   AF-A0A841TUF0-F1
#
_cell.length_a   1.000
_cell.length_b   1.000
_cell.length_c   1.000
_cell.angle_alpha   90.00
_cell.angle_beta   90.00
_cell.angle_gamma   90.00
#
_symmetry.space_group_name_H-M   'P 1'
#
loop_
_entity.id
_entity.type
_entity.pdbx_description
1 polymer ?
#
loop_
_entity_poly.entity_id
_entity_poly.type
_entity_poly.pdbx_seq_one_letter_code
_entity_poly.pdbx_strand_id
1 'polypeptide(L)'
;MTKIAIAAVGDLLMKRKMIASAARNKGFAPIFAKVKPYLRNADLTIGNLETTFSGSSFRAEPGKLLFSAPDAFAAELRNLGFGVLGTANNHCMDGKVSGLKRTLDVLDRYGLRHTGTNRSVREARRQLIVNVKGIKIGILAYTKGTNGIRVPKPWLVNRINRTKMIEDVRRLKKRTDFRIVYLHFGKEFRMYPDRGQIRLMQLLFKNGVNVVLGAHPHVLHPIRMFNLNFEST
;
A
#
# COMPACT_ATOMS: atom_id res chain seq x y z
N MET A 1 9.41 -20.90 19.84
CA MET A 1 9.41 -19.51 19.31
C MET A 1 8.71 -19.51 17.96
N THR A 2 7.61 -18.78 17.80
CA THR A 2 6.90 -18.66 16.50
C THR A 2 7.69 -17.77 15.55
N LYS A 3 7.88 -18.22 14.30
CA LYS A 3 8.51 -17.42 13.22
C LYS A 3 7.50 -17.18 12.11
N ILE A 4 7.51 -15.96 11.57
CA ILE A 4 6.73 -15.58 10.39
C ILE A 4 7.64 -14.99 9.31
N ALA A 5 7.34 -15.27 8.05
CA ALA A 5 7.97 -14.65 6.90
C ALA A 5 7.01 -13.69 6.22
N ILE A 6 7.44 -12.44 5.96
CA ILE A 6 6.66 -11.43 5.27
C ILE A 6 7.36 -11.08 3.96
N ALA A 7 6.68 -11.26 2.82
CA ALA A 7 7.12 -10.72 1.54
C ALA A 7 6.51 -9.34 1.33
N ALA A 8 7.35 -8.34 1.05
CA ALA A 8 6.93 -6.98 0.76
C ALA A 8 7.36 -6.59 -0.64
N VAL A 9 6.45 -6.01 -1.43
CA VAL A 9 6.75 -5.50 -2.78
C VAL A 9 6.36 -4.03 -2.88
N GLY A 10 7.09 -3.27 -3.71
CA GLY A 10 6.79 -1.86 -3.96
C GLY A 10 5.50 -1.63 -4.77
N ASP A 11 5.60 -0.71 -5.72
CA ASP A 11 4.46 -0.24 -6.50
C ASP A 11 3.93 -1.28 -7.51
N LEU A 12 2.71 -1.75 -7.28
CA LEU A 12 1.92 -2.55 -8.23
C LEU A 12 1.20 -1.62 -9.20
N LEU A 13 2.00 -1.00 -10.09
CA LEU A 13 1.54 -0.07 -11.10
C LEU A 13 1.41 -0.76 -12.47
N MET A 14 0.22 -0.73 -13.05
CA MET A 14 -0.04 -1.33 -14.36
C MET A 14 -0.16 -0.26 -15.45
N LYS A 15 0.93 -0.06 -16.20
CA LYS A 15 0.93 0.81 -17.39
C LYS A 15 0.15 0.16 -18.54
N ARG A 16 -0.38 0.98 -19.45
CA ARG A 16 -1.15 0.51 -20.65
C ARG A 16 -0.43 -0.60 -21.43
N LYS A 17 0.89 -0.48 -21.63
CA LYS A 17 1.69 -1.50 -22.32
C LYS A 17 1.72 -2.85 -21.59
N MET A 18 1.75 -2.83 -20.25
CA MET A 18 1.72 -4.04 -19.43
C MET A 18 0.35 -4.71 -19.48
N ILE A 19 -0.73 -3.92 -19.40
CA ILE A 19 -2.11 -4.42 -19.54
C ILE A 19 -2.31 -5.04 -20.93
N ALA A 20 -1.85 -4.37 -21.98
CA ALA A 20 -1.92 -4.88 -23.35
C ALA A 20 -1.09 -6.17 -23.51
N SER A 21 0.08 -6.24 -22.87
CA SER A 21 0.89 -7.47 -22.85
C SER A 21 0.15 -8.61 -22.16
N ALA A 22 -0.45 -8.37 -20.99
CA ALA A 22 -1.24 -9.36 -20.27
C ALA A 22 -2.42 -9.87 -21.12
N ALA A 23 -3.14 -8.97 -21.79
CA ALA A 23 -4.25 -9.34 -22.68
C ALA A 23 -3.82 -10.27 -23.83
N ARG A 24 -2.62 -10.09 -24.39
CA ARG A 24 -2.06 -10.97 -25.43
C ARG A 24 -1.49 -12.28 -24.89
N ASN A 25 -1.05 -12.31 -23.63
CA ASN A 25 -0.32 -13.44 -23.04
C ASN A 25 -1.14 -14.22 -22.00
N LYS A 26 -2.45 -14.41 -22.24
CA LYS A 26 -3.34 -15.21 -21.37
C LYS A 26 -3.43 -14.68 -19.92
N GLY A 27 -3.36 -13.37 -19.72
CA GLY A 27 -3.54 -12.71 -18.43
C GLY A 27 -2.24 -12.22 -17.78
N PHE A 28 -2.30 -11.92 -16.48
CA PHE A 28 -1.19 -11.30 -15.75
C PHE A 28 -0.15 -12.30 -15.23
N ALA A 29 -0.49 -13.57 -15.10
CA ALA A 29 0.39 -14.59 -14.52
C ALA A 29 1.81 -14.64 -15.12
N PRO A 30 2.02 -14.55 -16.45
CA PRO A 30 3.37 -14.57 -17.02
C PRO A 30 4.27 -13.40 -16.57
N ILE A 31 3.69 -12.23 -16.27
CA ILE A 31 4.44 -11.07 -15.77
C ILE A 31 5.09 -11.39 -14.42
N PHE A 32 4.44 -12.21 -13.61
CA PHE A 32 4.87 -12.52 -12.24
C PHE A 32 5.50 -13.90 -12.09
N ALA A 33 5.62 -14.69 -13.16
CA ALA A 33 6.03 -16.09 -13.10
C ALA A 33 7.32 -16.31 -12.30
N LYS A 34 8.34 -15.46 -12.51
CA LYS A 34 9.64 -15.56 -11.83
C LYS A 34 9.59 -15.18 -10.34
N VAL A 35 8.65 -14.34 -9.93
CA VAL A 35 8.54 -13.86 -8.53
C VAL A 35 7.50 -14.62 -7.71
N LYS A 36 6.56 -15.30 -8.38
CA LYS A 36 5.46 -16.05 -7.75
C LYS A 36 5.90 -16.98 -6.62
N PRO A 37 7.00 -17.77 -6.71
CA PRO A 37 7.42 -18.63 -5.60
C PRO A 37 7.75 -17.86 -4.32
N TYR A 38 8.43 -16.71 -4.45
CA TYR A 38 8.79 -15.87 -3.29
C TYR A 38 7.56 -15.23 -2.63
N LEU A 39 6.55 -14.88 -3.43
CA LEU A 39 5.30 -14.29 -2.94
C LEU A 39 4.38 -15.32 -2.28
N ARG A 40 4.32 -16.54 -2.81
CA ARG A 40 3.44 -17.59 -2.27
C ARG A 40 4.00 -18.32 -1.06
N ASN A 41 5.32 -18.37 -0.92
CA ASN A 41 5.97 -19.07 0.19
C ASN A 41 6.05 -18.23 1.48
N ALA A 42 5.68 -16.95 1.43
CA ALA A 42 5.60 -16.10 2.61
C ALA A 42 4.29 -16.34 3.39
N ASP A 43 4.33 -16.14 4.70
CA ASP A 43 3.14 -16.24 5.56
C ASP A 43 2.21 -15.04 5.39
N LEU A 44 2.76 -13.90 4.94
CA LEU A 44 2.03 -12.72 4.55
C LEU A 44 2.73 -12.02 3.39
N THR A 45 2.00 -11.78 2.30
CA THR A 45 2.48 -10.93 1.20
C THR A 45 1.72 -9.61 1.18
N ILE A 46 2.47 -8.50 1.16
CA ILE A 46 1.97 -7.13 1.19
C ILE A 46 2.59 -6.29 0.07
N GLY A 47 1.82 -5.35 -0.49
CA GLY A 47 2.35 -4.37 -1.45
C GLY A 47 1.53 -3.09 -1.56
N ASN A 48 2.01 -2.12 -2.35
CA ASN A 48 1.27 -0.90 -2.66
C ASN A 48 0.51 -1.06 -3.98
N LEU A 49 -0.82 -0.98 -3.95
CA LEU A 49 -1.64 -0.97 -5.17
C LEU A 49 -1.70 0.44 -5.75
N GLU A 50 -0.73 0.79 -6.58
CA GLU A 50 -0.62 2.10 -7.23
C GLU A 50 -1.46 2.20 -8.52
N THR A 51 -2.59 1.51 -8.56
CA THR A 51 -3.53 1.58 -9.67
C THR A 51 -4.95 1.49 -9.14
N THR A 52 -5.92 1.84 -9.98
CA THR A 52 -7.34 1.71 -9.63
C THR A 52 -7.98 0.56 -10.39
N PHE A 53 -9.10 0.06 -9.88
CA PHE A 53 -10.04 -0.74 -10.63
C PHE A 53 -11.28 0.11 -10.90
N SER A 54 -11.16 1.06 -11.83
CA SER A 54 -12.21 2.05 -12.11
C SER A 54 -13.27 1.56 -13.11
N GLY A 55 -13.05 0.41 -13.74
CA GLY A 55 -14.03 -0.24 -14.61
C GLY A 55 -14.33 0.51 -15.90
N SER A 56 -15.46 0.17 -16.54
CA SER A 56 -15.85 0.70 -17.86
C SER A 56 -16.23 2.18 -17.87
N SER A 57 -16.47 2.80 -16.70
CA SER A 57 -16.72 4.23 -16.57
C SER A 57 -15.43 5.06 -16.48
N PHE A 58 -14.26 4.41 -16.37
CA PHE A 58 -12.98 5.10 -16.42
C PHE A 58 -12.77 5.77 -17.77
N ARG A 59 -12.30 7.02 -17.75
CA ARG A 59 -11.98 7.79 -18.94
C ARG A 59 -10.57 8.33 -18.77
N ALA A 60 -9.72 8.06 -19.76
CA ALA A 60 -8.45 8.76 -19.85
C ALA A 60 -8.73 10.25 -20.11
N GLU A 61 -7.97 11.11 -19.47
CA GLU A 61 -8.07 12.55 -19.67
C GLU A 61 -6.80 13.02 -20.42
N PRO A 62 -6.93 13.73 -21.56
CA PRO A 62 -5.77 14.24 -22.30
C PRO A 62 -4.81 15.02 -21.39
N GLY A 63 -3.51 14.77 -21.54
CA GLY A 63 -2.47 15.42 -20.73
C GLY A 63 -2.33 14.88 -19.30
N LYS A 64 -3.17 13.93 -18.85
CA LYS A 64 -3.06 13.32 -17.52
C LYS A 64 -2.60 11.87 -17.60
N LEU A 65 -1.65 11.54 -16.73
CA LEU A 65 -1.21 10.17 -16.53
C LEU A 65 -2.11 9.49 -15.48
N LEU A 66 -3.17 8.84 -15.95
CA LEU A 66 -4.15 8.15 -15.12
C LEU A 66 -4.09 6.63 -15.36
N PHE A 67 -4.26 5.84 -14.30
CA PHE A 67 -4.19 4.39 -14.33
C PHE A 67 -5.47 3.73 -13.82
N SER A 68 -5.97 2.78 -14.61
CA SER A 68 -6.96 1.80 -14.19
C SER A 68 -6.61 0.45 -14.80
N ALA A 69 -6.42 -0.55 -13.94
CA ALA A 69 -6.23 -1.94 -14.33
C ALA A 69 -7.60 -2.65 -14.48
N PRO A 70 -7.69 -3.72 -15.28
CA PRO A 70 -8.85 -4.60 -15.28
C PRO A 70 -8.94 -5.40 -13.97
N ASP A 71 -10.15 -5.76 -13.55
CA ASP A 71 -10.41 -6.53 -12.32
C ASP A 71 -9.65 -7.87 -12.27
N ALA A 72 -9.34 -8.46 -13.44
CA ALA A 72 -8.53 -9.66 -13.56
C ALA A 72 -7.12 -9.51 -12.94
N PHE A 73 -6.60 -8.28 -12.81
CA PHE A 73 -5.35 -8.05 -12.09
C PHE A 73 -5.51 -8.27 -10.59
N ALA A 74 -6.64 -7.90 -9.97
CA ALA A 74 -6.92 -8.22 -8.57
C ALA A 74 -7.01 -9.73 -8.34
N ALA A 75 -7.64 -10.47 -9.27
CA ALA A 75 -7.66 -11.93 -9.24
C ALA A 75 -6.23 -12.52 -9.25
N GLU A 76 -5.35 -11.99 -10.11
CA GLU A 76 -3.96 -12.43 -10.15
C GLU A 76 -3.20 -12.10 -8.85
N LEU A 77 -3.39 -10.91 -8.28
CA LEU A 77 -2.78 -10.56 -6.99
C LEU A 77 -3.21 -11.55 -5.89
N ARG A 78 -4.48 -11.96 -5.87
CA ARG A 78 -4.93 -13.00 -4.95
C ARG A 78 -4.25 -14.34 -5.22
N ASN A 79 -4.12 -14.76 -6.48
CA ASN A 79 -3.43 -15.98 -6.89
C ASN A 79 -1.93 -15.99 -6.55
N LEU A 80 -1.29 -14.81 -6.56
CA LEU A 80 0.10 -14.63 -6.15
C LEU A 80 0.31 -14.69 -4.63
N GLY A 81 -0.76 -14.77 -3.84
CA GLY A 81 -0.70 -14.90 -2.39
C GLY A 81 -0.76 -13.57 -1.63
N PHE A 82 -1.10 -12.45 -2.28
CA PHE A 82 -1.27 -11.19 -1.58
C PHE A 82 -2.39 -11.30 -0.54
N GLY A 83 -2.03 -10.94 0.70
CA GLY A 83 -2.96 -10.90 1.83
C GLY A 83 -3.43 -9.48 2.13
N VAL A 84 -2.58 -8.47 1.89
CA VAL A 84 -2.85 -7.06 2.20
C VAL A 84 -2.31 -6.14 1.11
N LEU A 85 -3.07 -5.10 0.76
CA LEU A 85 -2.64 -4.02 -0.13
C LEU A 85 -2.79 -2.65 0.52
N GLY A 86 -1.73 -1.84 0.43
CA GLY A 86 -1.80 -0.40 0.68
C GLY A 86 -2.45 0.30 -0.50
N THR A 87 -3.42 1.17 -0.26
CA THR A 87 -4.16 1.90 -1.30
C THR A 87 -3.98 3.41 -1.24
N ALA A 88 -3.32 3.93 -0.19
CA ALA A 88 -2.93 5.33 -0.12
C ALA A 88 -1.69 5.57 -0.97
N ASN A 89 -1.88 6.12 -2.17
CA ASN A 89 -0.82 6.56 -3.07
C ASN A 89 -1.31 7.70 -3.97
N ASN A 90 -0.42 8.25 -4.77
CA ASN A 90 -0.72 9.36 -5.68
C ASN A 90 -1.77 9.01 -6.76
N HIS A 91 -1.92 7.75 -7.14
CA HIS A 91 -2.86 7.26 -8.17
C HIS A 91 -4.21 6.76 -7.64
N CYS A 92 -4.41 6.76 -6.31
CA CYS A 92 -5.63 6.25 -5.70
C CYS A 92 -6.91 7.05 -6.06
N MET A 93 -6.75 8.23 -6.65
CA MET A 93 -7.82 9.13 -7.07
C MET A 93 -7.97 9.24 -8.60
N ASP A 94 -7.26 8.41 -9.39
CA ASP A 94 -7.28 8.51 -10.85
C ASP A 94 -8.67 8.31 -11.45
N GLY A 95 -9.47 7.43 -10.87
CA GLY A 95 -10.89 7.25 -11.20
C GLY A 95 -11.84 8.13 -10.36
N LYS A 96 -11.33 9.18 -9.71
CA LYS A 96 -12.08 10.03 -8.78
C LYS A 96 -12.69 9.23 -7.63
N VAL A 97 -13.71 9.77 -6.96
CA VAL A 97 -14.33 9.11 -5.79
C VAL A 97 -15.00 7.79 -6.15
N SER A 98 -15.64 7.70 -7.32
CA SER A 98 -16.28 6.47 -7.79
C SER A 98 -15.25 5.38 -8.05
N GLY A 99 -14.15 5.70 -8.72
CA GLY A 99 -13.04 4.76 -8.98
C GLY A 99 -12.34 4.31 -7.70
N LEU A 100 -12.13 5.21 -6.73
CA LEU A 100 -11.58 4.86 -5.42
C LEU A 100 -12.48 3.83 -4.72
N LYS A 101 -13.79 4.11 -4.62
CA LYS A 101 -14.74 3.19 -3.95
C LYS A 101 -14.83 1.85 -4.67
N ARG A 102 -14.94 1.87 -6.01
CA ARG A 102 -14.97 0.65 -6.83
C ARG A 102 -13.69 -0.16 -6.68
N THR A 103 -12.53 0.49 -6.58
CA THR A 103 -11.25 -0.18 -6.35
C THR A 103 -11.31 -1.01 -5.09
N LEU A 104 -11.81 -0.43 -3.99
CA LEU A 104 -11.98 -1.15 -2.74
C LEU A 104 -13.02 -2.29 -2.89
N ASP A 105 -14.10 -2.09 -3.63
CA ASP A 105 -15.13 -3.13 -3.83
C ASP A 105 -14.58 -4.34 -4.59
N VAL A 106 -13.69 -4.09 -5.56
CA VAL A 106 -12.97 -5.15 -6.27
C VAL A 106 -12.01 -5.88 -5.34
N LEU A 107 -11.27 -5.16 -4.49
CA LEU A 107 -10.37 -5.78 -3.51
C LEU A 107 -11.14 -6.68 -2.54
N ASP A 108 -12.25 -6.21 -1.99
CA ASP A 108 -13.11 -6.98 -1.10
C ASP A 108 -13.67 -8.23 -1.81
N ARG A 109 -14.12 -8.10 -3.06
CA ARG A 109 -14.62 -9.23 -3.88
C ARG A 109 -13.59 -10.34 -4.05
N TYR A 110 -12.31 -10.00 -4.20
CA TYR A 110 -11.21 -10.97 -4.34
C TYR A 110 -10.57 -11.36 -3.01
N GLY A 111 -11.11 -10.92 -1.87
CA GLY A 111 -10.58 -11.23 -0.54
C GLY A 111 -9.21 -10.61 -0.26
N LEU A 112 -8.88 -9.50 -0.94
CA LEU A 112 -7.66 -8.73 -0.73
C LEU A 112 -7.95 -7.67 0.33
N ARG A 113 -7.41 -7.85 1.54
CA ARG A 113 -7.56 -6.85 2.60
C ARG A 113 -6.81 -5.58 2.21
N HIS A 114 -7.32 -4.43 2.61
CA HIS A 114 -6.72 -3.15 2.22
C HIS A 114 -6.74 -2.10 3.34
N THR A 115 -5.84 -1.13 3.23
CA THR A 115 -5.77 0.04 4.11
C THR A 115 -5.17 1.23 3.36
N GLY A 116 -5.56 2.45 3.74
CA GLY A 116 -5.04 3.69 3.16
C GLY A 116 -6.08 4.55 2.45
N THR A 117 -7.12 3.94 1.90
CA THR A 117 -8.30 4.65 1.37
C THR A 117 -9.58 4.06 1.93
N ASN A 118 -10.66 4.86 1.96
CA ASN A 118 -11.90 4.49 2.64
C ASN A 118 -13.13 4.98 1.88
N ARG A 119 -14.26 4.28 1.99
CA ARG A 119 -15.55 4.67 1.40
C ARG A 119 -16.42 5.51 2.34
N SER A 120 -16.11 5.47 3.64
CA SER A 120 -16.85 6.16 4.69
C SER A 120 -15.96 6.57 5.88
N VAL A 121 -16.46 7.48 6.72
CA VAL A 121 -15.83 7.84 8.00
C VAL A 121 -15.66 6.63 8.92
N ARG A 122 -16.66 5.74 8.94
CA ARG A 122 -16.63 4.51 9.76
C ARG A 122 -15.48 3.60 9.34
N GLU A 123 -15.30 3.43 8.03
CA GLU A 123 -14.21 2.64 7.47
C GLU A 123 -12.85 3.29 7.76
N ALA A 124 -12.74 4.63 7.66
CA ALA A 124 -11.53 5.37 8.00
C ALA A 124 -11.10 5.27 9.48
N ARG A 125 -11.99 4.83 10.37
CA ARG A 125 -11.70 4.55 11.78
C ARG A 125 -11.29 3.10 12.02
N ARG A 126 -11.50 2.20 11.05
CA ARG A 126 -11.13 0.78 11.18
C ARG A 126 -9.61 0.64 11.19
N GLN A 127 -9.14 -0.31 11.98
CA GLN A 127 -7.75 -0.69 12.04
C GLN A 127 -7.58 -2.03 11.34
N LEU A 128 -6.74 -2.07 10.31
CA LEU A 128 -6.41 -3.33 9.67
C LEU A 128 -5.45 -4.11 10.56
N ILE A 129 -5.92 -5.24 11.08
CA ILE A 129 -5.14 -6.19 11.87
C ILE A 129 -5.30 -7.56 11.21
N VAL A 130 -4.19 -8.21 10.91
CA VAL A 130 -4.16 -9.60 10.40
C VAL A 130 -3.51 -10.51 11.43
N ASN A 131 -4.02 -11.72 11.60
CA ASN A 131 -3.40 -12.73 12.45
C ASN A 131 -2.61 -13.69 11.56
N VAL A 132 -1.30 -13.78 11.79
CA VAL A 132 -0.39 -14.66 11.05
C VAL A 132 0.29 -15.57 12.06
N LYS A 133 -0.06 -16.86 12.06
CA LYS A 133 0.45 -17.88 13.01
C LYS A 133 0.34 -17.45 14.49
N GLY A 134 -0.75 -16.78 14.86
CA GLY A 134 -0.98 -16.28 16.22
C GLY A 134 -0.48 -14.86 16.49
N ILE A 135 0.33 -14.29 15.59
CA ILE A 135 0.88 -12.94 15.72
C ILE A 135 -0.09 -11.93 15.11
N LYS A 136 -0.58 -10.97 15.90
CA LYS A 136 -1.45 -9.88 15.45
C LYS A 136 -0.62 -8.76 14.85
N ILE A 137 -0.68 -8.62 13.53
CA ILE A 137 0.04 -7.61 12.75
C ILE A 137 -0.90 -6.46 12.40
N GLY A 138 -0.61 -5.27 12.91
CA GLY A 138 -1.29 -4.03 12.54
C GLY A 138 -0.66 -3.37 11.32
N ILE A 139 -1.47 -2.92 10.37
CA ILE A 139 -0.99 -2.35 9.11
C ILE A 139 -1.68 -1.01 8.82
N LEU A 140 -0.88 0.01 8.55
CA LEU A 140 -1.34 1.34 8.13
C LEU A 140 -0.70 1.72 6.80
N ALA A 141 -1.39 2.47 5.95
CA ALA A 141 -0.83 3.03 4.72
C ALA A 141 -1.15 4.52 4.59
N TYR A 142 -0.18 5.30 4.13
CA TYR A 142 -0.29 6.75 3.94
C TYR A 142 0.40 7.21 2.66
N THR A 143 -0.08 8.30 2.07
CA THR A 143 0.55 8.95 0.92
C THR A 143 0.85 10.43 1.14
N LYS A 144 1.88 10.94 0.45
CA LYS A 144 2.17 12.37 0.36
C LYS A 144 1.08 13.14 -0.40
N GLY A 145 0.40 12.54 -1.38
CA GLY A 145 -0.51 13.30 -2.25
C GLY A 145 -1.31 12.43 -3.23
N THR A 146 -2.00 13.08 -4.16
CA THR A 146 -2.93 12.47 -5.13
C THR A 146 -2.77 13.06 -6.53
N ASN A 147 -1.54 13.37 -6.95
CA ASN A 147 -1.22 14.02 -8.25
C ASN A 147 -2.04 15.29 -8.54
N GLY A 148 -2.34 16.08 -7.49
CA GLY A 148 -3.18 17.28 -7.61
C GLY A 148 -4.69 17.01 -7.73
N ILE A 149 -5.12 15.76 -7.86
CA ILE A 149 -6.55 15.42 -7.89
C ILE A 149 -7.17 15.70 -6.52
N ARG A 150 -8.23 16.52 -6.50
CA ARG A 150 -8.93 16.93 -5.29
C ARG A 150 -9.52 15.73 -4.55
N VAL A 151 -9.24 15.63 -3.26
CA VAL A 151 -9.88 14.69 -2.34
C VAL A 151 -11.00 15.44 -1.60
N PRO A 152 -12.28 15.23 -1.95
CA PRO A 152 -13.38 16.08 -1.46
C PRO A 152 -13.68 15.88 0.03
N LYS A 153 -13.27 14.75 0.61
CA LYS A 153 -13.42 14.45 2.04
C LYS A 153 -12.12 13.85 2.58
N PRO A 154 -11.54 14.36 3.66
CA PRO A 154 -10.19 13.97 4.12
C PRO A 154 -10.09 12.50 4.54
N TRP A 155 -11.21 11.87 4.92
CA TRP A 155 -11.25 10.45 5.30
C TRP A 155 -11.14 9.50 4.11
N LEU A 156 -11.31 9.96 2.86
CA LEU A 156 -11.20 9.11 1.67
C LEU A 156 -9.78 8.57 1.46
N VAL A 157 -8.76 9.37 1.80
CA VAL A 157 -7.35 9.06 1.57
C VAL A 157 -6.54 9.42 2.81
N ASN A 158 -5.85 8.43 3.36
CA ASN A 158 -4.93 8.64 4.47
C ASN A 158 -3.68 9.38 3.97
N ARG A 159 -3.69 10.71 4.12
CA ARG A 159 -2.52 11.54 3.82
C ARG A 159 -1.54 11.55 4.98
N ILE A 160 -0.25 11.69 4.67
CA ILE A 160 0.80 11.83 5.69
C ILE A 160 0.50 13.05 6.55
N ASN A 161 0.20 12.80 7.82
CA ASN A 161 0.02 13.80 8.86
C ASN A 161 0.59 13.21 10.15
N ARG A 162 1.66 13.81 10.67
CA ARG A 162 2.45 13.22 11.77
C ARG A 162 1.60 12.94 13.02
N THR A 163 0.78 13.91 13.43
CA THR A 163 -0.07 13.79 14.61
C THR A 163 -1.06 12.63 14.46
N LYS A 164 -1.82 12.61 13.37
CA LYS A 164 -2.75 11.52 13.07
C LYS A 164 -2.06 10.17 12.99
N MET A 165 -0.91 10.09 12.33
CA MET A 165 -0.16 8.83 12.18
C MET A 165 0.28 8.29 13.54
N ILE A 166 0.77 9.14 14.44
CA ILE A 166 1.16 8.74 15.80
C ILE A 166 -0.06 8.26 16.58
N GLU A 167 -1.19 8.97 16.52
CA GLU A 167 -2.43 8.53 17.16
C GLU A 167 -2.89 7.17 16.64
N ASP A 168 -2.88 6.98 15.32
CA ASP A 168 -3.26 5.72 14.68
C ASP A 168 -2.34 4.57 15.12
N VAL A 169 -1.02 4.80 15.21
CA VAL A 169 -0.04 3.85 15.76
C VAL A 169 -0.31 3.55 17.23
N ARG A 170 -0.57 4.56 18.08
CA ARG A 170 -0.87 4.35 19.51
C ARG A 170 -2.13 3.53 19.71
N ARG A 171 -3.18 3.77 18.91
CA ARG A 171 -4.40 2.95 18.96
C ARG A 171 -4.13 1.52 18.51
N LEU A 172 -3.26 1.32 17.51
CA LEU A 172 -2.96 -0.01 16.95
C LEU A 172 -2.09 -0.83 17.91
N LYS A 173 -1.13 -0.17 18.58
CA LYS A 173 -0.22 -0.76 19.56
C LYS A 173 -0.95 -1.49 20.69
N LYS A 174 -2.12 -1.00 21.11
CA LYS A 174 -2.94 -1.64 22.17
C LYS A 174 -3.53 -2.99 21.77
N ARG A 175 -3.49 -3.38 20.48
CA ARG A 175 -4.22 -4.52 19.92
C ARG A 175 -3.35 -5.44 19.06
N THR A 176 -2.06 -5.12 18.93
CA THR A 176 -1.15 -5.76 17.96
C THR A 176 0.22 -5.99 18.56
N ASP A 177 0.81 -7.12 18.16
CA ASP A 177 2.16 -7.53 18.57
C ASP A 177 3.21 -6.86 17.67
N PHE A 178 2.89 -6.71 16.38
CA PHE A 178 3.77 -6.19 15.34
C PHE A 178 3.06 -5.13 14.49
N ARG A 179 3.75 -4.06 14.09
CA ARG A 179 3.15 -2.95 13.33
C ARG A 179 3.97 -2.59 12.09
N ILE A 180 3.30 -2.53 10.95
CA ILE A 180 3.86 -2.13 9.66
C ILE A 180 3.21 -0.82 9.22
N VAL A 181 4.01 0.16 8.83
CA VAL A 181 3.52 1.37 8.16
C VAL A 181 4.05 1.43 6.74
N TYR A 182 3.12 1.45 5.78
CA TYR A 182 3.40 1.66 4.36
C TYR A 182 3.35 3.15 4.03
N LEU A 183 4.43 3.70 3.46
CA LEU A 183 4.53 5.11 3.09
C LEU A 183 4.77 5.25 1.58
N HIS A 184 3.82 5.88 0.90
CA HIS A 184 3.95 6.28 -0.50
C HIS A 184 4.42 7.74 -0.56
N PHE A 185 5.75 7.94 -0.65
CA PHE A 185 6.40 9.22 -0.41
C PHE A 185 7.80 9.34 -1.04
N GLY A 186 8.34 10.55 -1.06
CA GLY A 186 9.64 10.84 -1.66
C GLY A 186 9.51 11.54 -3.01
N LYS A 187 10.54 11.39 -3.84
CA LYS A 187 10.60 11.91 -5.20
C LYS A 187 10.94 10.78 -6.16
N GLU A 188 10.20 10.67 -7.25
CA GLU A 188 10.43 9.70 -8.31
C GLU A 188 11.89 9.70 -8.78
N PHE A 189 12.44 8.50 -8.96
CA PHE A 189 13.78 8.20 -9.46
C PHE A 189 14.94 8.71 -8.61
N ARG A 190 14.69 9.24 -7.41
CA ARG A 190 15.74 9.48 -6.42
C ARG A 190 16.13 8.16 -5.76
N MET A 191 17.41 7.81 -5.82
CA MET A 191 17.95 6.55 -5.30
C MET A 191 18.02 6.46 -3.77
N TYR A 192 17.83 7.57 -3.06
CA TYR A 192 17.92 7.66 -1.60
C TYR A 192 16.80 8.52 -1.02
N PRO A 193 16.34 8.22 0.22
CA PRO A 193 15.36 9.05 0.90
C PRO A 193 15.96 10.38 1.34
N ASP A 194 15.16 11.44 1.32
CA ASP A 194 15.57 12.74 1.85
C ASP A 194 15.54 12.79 3.39
N ARG A 195 16.11 13.85 3.98
CA ARG A 195 16.16 14.04 5.44
C ARG A 195 14.77 14.08 6.08
N GLY A 196 13.76 14.59 5.39
CA GLY A 196 12.37 14.63 5.86
C GLY A 196 11.74 13.24 5.90
N GLN A 197 12.00 12.41 4.90
CA GLN A 197 11.60 11.00 4.86
C GLN A 197 12.23 10.23 6.01
N ILE A 198 13.55 10.37 6.21
CA ILE A 198 14.29 9.70 7.30
C ILE A 198 13.72 10.11 8.67
N ARG A 199 13.49 11.41 8.91
CA ARG A 199 12.90 11.89 10.17
C ARG A 199 11.50 11.33 10.42
N LEU A 200 10.67 11.20 9.38
CA LEU A 200 9.35 10.60 9.51
C LEU A 200 9.43 9.12 9.90
N MET A 201 10.33 8.35 9.25
CA MET A 201 10.54 6.94 9.59
C MET A 201 11.03 6.78 11.04
N GLN A 202 12.02 7.58 11.46
CA GLN A 202 12.52 7.58 12.84
C GLN A 202 11.42 7.92 13.86
N LEU A 203 10.57 8.90 13.56
CA LEU A 203 9.43 9.26 14.40
C LEU A 203 8.45 8.08 14.57
N LEU A 204 8.17 7.35 13.49
CA LEU A 204 7.31 6.16 13.52
C LEU A 204 7.92 5.04 14.37
N PHE A 205 9.21 4.75 14.19
CA PHE A 205 9.93 3.76 15.00
C PHE A 205 9.90 4.12 16.50
N LYS A 206 10.20 5.38 16.85
CA LYS A 206 10.10 5.88 18.25
C LYS A 206 8.71 5.72 18.87
N ASN A 207 7.66 5.69 18.05
CA ASN A 207 6.27 5.51 18.52
C ASN A 207 5.78 4.05 18.47
N GLY A 208 6.67 3.09 18.20
CA GLY A 208 6.40 1.66 18.27
C GLY A 208 6.05 0.98 16.95
N VAL A 209 6.27 1.63 15.81
CA VAL A 209 6.26 0.92 14.51
C VAL A 209 7.46 -0.02 14.44
N ASN A 210 7.28 -1.23 13.91
CA ASN A 210 8.36 -2.20 13.78
C ASN A 210 9.02 -2.15 12.40
N VAL A 211 8.23 -1.93 11.35
CA VAL A 211 8.71 -1.86 9.97
C VAL A 211 8.05 -0.68 9.26
N VAL A 212 8.84 0.08 8.53
CA VAL A 212 8.34 1.05 7.56
C VAL A 212 8.67 0.55 6.16
N LEU A 213 7.66 0.39 5.32
CA LEU A 213 7.80 0.03 3.92
C LEU A 213 7.59 1.29 3.07
N GLY A 214 8.62 1.69 2.32
CA GLY A 214 8.56 2.84 1.42
C GLY A 214 8.22 2.44 -0.01
N ALA A 215 7.45 3.29 -0.70
CA ALA A 215 7.16 3.21 -2.13
C ALA A 215 7.01 4.62 -2.72
N HIS A 216 6.75 4.74 -4.03
CA HIS A 216 6.73 5.96 -4.87
C HIS A 216 7.99 6.24 -5.72
N PRO A 217 9.24 6.13 -5.23
CA PRO A 217 10.40 6.50 -6.04
C PRO A 217 10.60 5.66 -7.31
N HIS A 218 9.89 4.52 -7.46
CA HIS A 218 10.07 3.56 -8.55
C HIS A 218 11.50 3.03 -8.72
N VAL A 219 12.32 3.16 -7.68
CA VAL A 219 13.69 2.65 -7.60
C VAL A 219 13.89 2.02 -6.23
N LEU A 220 14.64 0.92 -6.17
CA LEU A 220 14.90 0.23 -4.92
C LEU A 220 15.85 1.06 -4.05
N HIS A 221 15.38 1.44 -2.86
CA HIS A 221 16.22 2.07 -1.85
C HIS A 221 16.94 1.03 -1.00
N PRO A 222 18.08 1.39 -0.36
CA PRO A 222 18.75 0.49 0.58
C PRO A 222 17.86 0.14 1.77
N ILE A 223 17.95 -1.12 2.22
CA ILE A 223 17.36 -1.55 3.49
C ILE A 223 18.24 -1.02 4.63
N ARG A 224 17.60 -0.52 5.69
CA ARG A 224 18.27 -0.03 6.90
C ARG A 224 17.56 -0.55 8.13
N MET A 225 18.35 -1.09 9.07
CA MET A 225 17.90 -1.44 10.41
C MET A 225 18.13 -0.23 11.32
N PHE A 226 17.14 0.09 12.16
CA PHE A 226 17.24 1.17 13.12
C PHE A 226 17.26 0.57 14.53
N ASN A 227 18.38 0.73 15.22
CA ASN A 227 18.45 0.44 16.64
C ASN A 227 17.91 1.64 17.41
N LEU A 228 16.79 1.44 18.09
CA LEU A 228 16.28 2.41 19.06
C LEU A 228 17.05 2.17 20.36
N ASN A 229 18.26 2.74 20.46
CA ASN A 229 18.88 2.87 21.78
C ASN A 229 18.00 3.85 22.56
N PHE A 230 17.19 3.32 23.48
CA PHE A 230 16.48 4.13 24.45
C PHE A 230 17.51 4.60 25.48
N GLU A 231 18.31 5.61 25.13
CA GLU A 231 18.96 6.40 26.16
C GLU A 231 17.86 7.23 26.81
N SER A 232 17.48 6.80 28.01
CA SER A 232 16.72 7.57 28.97
C SER A 232 17.53 8.82 29.32
N THR A 233 17.13 9.96 28.77
CA THR A 233 17.35 11.27 29.41
C THR A 233 16.25 11.51 30.41
#